data_AF-A0A497SNB8-F1
#
_entry.id   AF-A0A497SNB8-F1
#
_cell.length_a   1.000
_cell.length_b   1.000
_cell.length_c   1.000
_cell.angle_alpha   90.00
_cell.angle_beta   90.00
_cell.angle_gamma   90.00
#
_symmetry.space_group_name_H-M   'P 1'
#
loop_
_entity.id
_entity.type
_entity.pdbx_description
1 polymer ?
#
loop_
_entity_poly.entity_id
_entity_poly.type
_entity_poly.pdbx_seq_one_letter_code
_entity_poly.pdbx_strand_id
1 'polypeptide(L)'
;MKEKPTIYLAAALFNGREAYFNSQIVERLEKRGYNTNFPQRDGFEFGNLAEALANYLSPEQIGPAVQNVIYFLDMGVFVPKSDVILGNLDEPLDEGLVVELSYAKMMDKFTIGLRSDVRTPYGSPEDNLKGMHFFPGYQCDEFISHHMPSKTPEEREEQMESLIEKIDQTIKEAEIIPKKELPDYIISNPNINSILEGAELLFQRIPEIHSREGLGEIASRYLDYETELGKIGSKIR
;
A
#
# COMPACT_ATOMS: atom_id res chain seq x y z
N MET A 1 22.94 2.86 -14.31
CA MET A 1 22.61 2.89 -12.86
C MET A 1 21.71 1.69 -12.58
N LYS A 2 21.90 0.97 -11.47
CA LYS A 2 20.92 -0.05 -11.06
C LYS A 2 19.59 0.65 -10.78
N GLU A 3 18.50 0.08 -11.24
CA GLU A 3 17.16 0.57 -10.96
C GLU A 3 16.91 0.47 -9.44
N LYS A 4 16.23 1.47 -8.88
CA LYS A 4 15.99 1.57 -7.43
C LYS A 4 14.71 0.82 -7.09
N PRO A 5 14.68 0.00 -6.01
CA PRO A 5 13.45 -0.61 -5.54
C PRO A 5 12.38 0.43 -5.22
N THR A 6 11.15 0.11 -5.57
CA THR A 6 9.96 0.88 -5.22
C THR A 6 9.26 0.24 -4.04
N ILE A 7 9.03 1.02 -3.00
CA ILE A 7 8.40 0.58 -1.75
C ILE A 7 6.97 1.10 -1.70
N TYR A 8 6.00 0.22 -1.47
CA TYR A 8 4.65 0.62 -1.09
C TYR A 8 4.46 0.40 0.40
N LEU A 9 4.07 1.46 1.10
CA LEU A 9 3.73 1.40 2.52
C LEU A 9 2.25 1.07 2.66
N ALA A 10 1.93 -0.20 2.85
CA ALA A 10 0.63 -0.67 3.28
C ALA A 10 0.50 -0.34 4.78
N ALA A 11 -0.38 0.58 5.15
CA ALA A 11 -0.54 1.01 6.54
C ALA A 11 -1.92 1.61 6.77
N ALA A 12 -2.47 1.37 7.96
CA ALA A 12 -3.63 2.11 8.44
C ALA A 12 -3.43 3.61 8.28
N LEU A 13 -4.50 4.32 7.91
CA LEU A 13 -4.51 5.76 7.69
C LEU A 13 -5.74 6.43 8.32
N PHE A 14 -6.27 5.82 9.38
CA PHE A 14 -7.54 6.23 9.97
C PHE A 14 -7.44 7.55 10.74
N ASN A 15 -6.25 7.95 11.17
CA ASN A 15 -6.04 9.15 11.97
C ASN A 15 -4.67 9.81 11.75
N GLY A 16 -4.54 11.06 12.24
CA GLY A 16 -3.32 11.85 12.06
C GLY A 16 -2.06 11.27 12.70
N ARG A 17 -2.18 10.40 13.72
CA ARG A 17 -1.02 9.71 14.31
C ARG A 17 -0.47 8.67 13.33
N GLU A 18 -1.34 7.85 12.76
CA GLU A 18 -0.96 6.86 11.74
C GLU A 18 -0.40 7.55 10.49
N ALA A 19 -1.10 8.57 9.97
CA ALA A 19 -0.65 9.29 8.79
C ALA A 19 0.73 9.95 9.00
N TYR A 20 0.96 10.54 10.18
CA TYR A 20 2.26 11.10 10.53
C TYR A 20 3.35 10.02 10.63
N PHE A 21 3.07 8.90 11.31
CA PHE A 21 4.05 7.82 11.43
C PHE A 21 4.45 7.28 10.06
N ASN A 22 3.47 7.08 9.18
CA ASN A 22 3.68 6.60 7.82
C ASN A 22 4.51 7.58 6.99
N SER A 23 4.22 8.89 7.07
CA SER A 23 5.01 9.89 6.35
C SER A 23 6.45 9.96 6.84
N GLN A 24 6.68 9.83 8.15
CA GLN A 24 8.02 9.80 8.73
C GLN A 24 8.86 8.62 8.21
N ILE A 25 8.23 7.46 7.99
CA ILE A 25 8.89 6.30 7.39
C ILE A 25 9.23 6.56 5.93
N VAL A 26 8.24 6.95 5.13
CA VAL A 26 8.38 7.17 3.69
C VAL A 26 9.46 8.20 3.38
N GLU A 27 9.40 9.38 4.00
CA GLU A 27 10.35 10.47 3.77
C GLU A 27 11.80 10.06 4.09
N ARG A 28 12.00 9.22 5.12
CA ARG A 28 13.33 8.73 5.47
C ARG A 28 13.83 7.65 4.51
N LEU A 29 12.97 6.76 4.04
CA LEU A 29 13.32 5.78 3.00
C LEU A 29 13.66 6.48 1.68
N GLU A 30 12.94 7.52 1.29
CA GLU A 30 13.28 8.34 0.12
C GLU A 30 14.65 9.02 0.27
N LYS A 31 14.98 9.53 1.47
CA LYS A 31 16.32 10.07 1.77
C LYS A 31 17.42 9.01 1.68
N ARG A 32 17.12 7.73 1.97
CA ARG A 32 18.01 6.57 1.73
C ARG A 32 18.14 6.22 0.24
N GLY A 33 17.30 6.81 -0.60
CA GLY A 33 17.38 6.71 -2.05
C GLY A 33 16.39 5.75 -2.69
N TYR A 34 15.43 5.20 -1.93
CA TYR A 34 14.34 4.38 -2.46
C TYR A 34 13.30 5.21 -3.22
N ASN A 35 12.59 4.58 -4.14
CA ASN A 35 11.34 5.14 -4.65
C ASN A 35 10.21 4.68 -3.72
N THR A 36 9.18 5.51 -3.53
CA THR A 36 8.04 5.14 -2.68
C THR A 36 6.71 5.47 -3.35
N ASN A 37 5.77 4.53 -3.29
CA ASN A 37 4.36 4.75 -3.56
C ASN A 37 3.67 5.04 -2.23
N PHE A 38 3.22 6.27 -2.03
CA PHE A 38 2.62 6.71 -0.76
C PHE A 38 1.26 7.37 -1.00
N PRO A 39 0.14 6.62 -0.90
CA PRO A 39 -1.20 7.09 -1.26
C PRO A 39 -1.66 8.34 -0.50
N GLN A 40 -1.16 8.51 0.72
CA GLN A 40 -1.57 9.59 1.63
C GLN A 40 -1.05 10.98 1.24
N ARG A 41 -0.04 11.07 0.36
CA ARG A 41 0.73 12.30 0.11
C ARG A 41 -0.12 13.48 -0.38
N ASP A 42 -1.18 13.20 -1.13
CA ASP A 42 -1.95 14.23 -1.85
C ASP A 42 -3.44 14.28 -1.44
N GLY A 43 -3.84 13.55 -0.39
CA GLY A 43 -5.24 13.49 0.06
C GLY A 43 -6.20 12.92 -0.99
N PHE A 44 -5.63 12.17 -1.96
CA PHE A 44 -6.33 11.57 -3.10
C PHE A 44 -7.57 10.78 -2.69
N GLU A 45 -7.45 10.02 -1.61
CA GLU A 45 -8.37 8.93 -1.31
C GLU A 45 -9.78 9.36 -0.89
N PHE A 46 -10.05 10.60 -0.47
CA PHE A 46 -11.41 10.90 0.02
C PHE A 46 -11.98 12.27 -0.31
N GLY A 47 -11.15 13.32 -0.38
CA GLY A 47 -11.63 14.67 -0.71
C GLY A 47 -11.67 14.92 -2.21
N ASN A 48 -10.50 14.86 -2.84
CA ASN A 48 -10.32 15.38 -4.19
C ASN A 48 -10.97 14.48 -5.25
N LEU A 49 -10.90 13.16 -5.09
CA LEU A 49 -11.58 12.22 -6.00
C LEU A 49 -13.11 12.31 -5.90
N ALA A 50 -13.64 12.43 -4.68
CA ALA A 50 -15.08 12.62 -4.47
C ALA A 50 -15.57 13.93 -5.10
N GLU A 51 -14.81 15.02 -4.97
CA GLU A 51 -15.11 16.30 -5.61
C GLU A 51 -15.06 16.19 -7.14
N ALA A 52 -14.06 15.50 -7.70
CA ALA A 52 -13.97 15.27 -9.14
C ALA A 52 -15.19 14.49 -9.66
N LEU A 53 -15.56 13.39 -8.97
CA LEU A 53 -16.71 12.55 -9.31
C LEU A 53 -18.06 13.26 -9.13
N ALA A 54 -18.17 14.19 -8.17
CA ALA A 54 -19.39 14.97 -7.91
C ALA A 54 -19.83 15.83 -9.11
N ASN A 55 -18.93 16.12 -10.04
CA ASN A 55 -19.27 16.82 -11.29
C ASN A 55 -20.09 15.96 -12.26
N TYR A 56 -20.14 14.65 -12.03
CA TYR A 56 -20.69 13.67 -12.97
C TYR A 56 -21.72 12.71 -12.35
N LEU A 57 -21.60 12.42 -11.06
CA LEU A 57 -22.39 11.42 -10.35
C LEU A 57 -23.34 12.05 -9.33
N SER A 58 -24.44 11.38 -9.04
CA SER A 58 -25.30 11.77 -7.91
C SER A 58 -24.61 11.47 -6.57
N PRO A 59 -24.96 12.19 -5.48
CA PRO A 59 -24.35 11.97 -4.17
C PRO A 59 -24.33 10.51 -3.69
N GLU A 60 -25.35 9.73 -4.03
CA GLU A 60 -25.49 8.33 -3.65
C GLU A 60 -24.52 7.40 -4.42
N GLN A 61 -24.06 7.82 -5.60
CA GLN A 61 -23.15 7.05 -6.45
C GLN A 61 -21.67 7.32 -6.16
N ILE A 62 -21.36 8.48 -5.55
CA ILE A 62 -19.97 8.91 -5.29
C ILE A 62 -19.25 7.93 -4.38
N GLY A 63 -19.86 7.53 -3.25
CA GLY A 63 -19.23 6.62 -2.29
C GLY A 63 -18.79 5.29 -2.92
N PRO A 64 -19.70 4.55 -3.59
CA PRO A 64 -19.34 3.33 -4.31
C PRO A 64 -18.29 3.54 -5.41
N ALA A 65 -18.33 4.67 -6.13
CA ALA A 65 -17.36 4.98 -7.17
C ALA A 65 -15.96 5.22 -6.58
N VAL A 66 -15.85 6.01 -5.52
CA VAL A 66 -14.59 6.23 -4.77
C VAL A 66 -14.01 4.90 -4.30
N GLN A 67 -14.82 4.03 -3.69
CA GLN A 67 -14.38 2.71 -3.24
C GLN A 67 -13.82 1.85 -4.39
N ASN A 68 -14.52 1.78 -5.53
CA ASN A 68 -14.06 1.02 -6.68
C ASN A 68 -12.74 1.57 -7.24
N VAL A 69 -12.63 2.89 -7.40
CA VAL A 69 -11.43 3.54 -7.94
C VAL A 69 -10.23 3.32 -7.04
N ILE A 70 -10.36 3.51 -5.72
CA ILE A 70 -9.28 3.25 -4.75
C ILE A 70 -8.87 1.79 -4.78
N TYR A 71 -9.83 0.86 -4.78
CA TYR A 71 -9.53 -0.56 -4.84
C TYR A 71 -8.70 -0.93 -6.07
N PHE A 72 -9.04 -0.42 -7.27
CA PHE A 72 -8.23 -0.64 -8.46
C PHE A 72 -6.88 0.08 -8.41
N LEU A 73 -6.80 1.23 -7.74
CA LEU A 73 -5.54 1.95 -7.58
C LEU A 73 -4.57 1.14 -6.71
N ASP A 74 -4.98 0.73 -5.52
CA ASP A 74 -4.09 0.03 -4.59
C ASP A 74 -3.70 -1.35 -5.14
N MET A 75 -4.71 -2.14 -5.52
CA MET A 75 -4.52 -3.53 -5.91
C MET A 75 -4.02 -3.71 -7.34
N GLY A 76 -4.32 -2.77 -8.23
CA GLY A 76 -3.99 -2.85 -9.66
C GLY A 76 -2.85 -1.93 -10.09
N VAL A 77 -2.48 -0.93 -9.28
CA VAL A 77 -1.37 -0.01 -9.57
C VAL A 77 -0.28 -0.10 -8.50
N PHE A 78 -0.58 0.21 -7.24
CA PHE A 78 0.48 0.35 -6.24
C PHE A 78 1.13 -0.97 -5.85
N VAL A 79 0.37 -2.01 -5.52
CA VAL A 79 0.91 -3.33 -5.20
C VAL A 79 1.67 -3.93 -6.40
N PRO A 80 1.10 -3.98 -7.62
CA PRO A 80 1.79 -4.57 -8.77
C PRO A 80 3.06 -3.83 -9.22
N LYS A 81 3.11 -2.50 -9.06
CA LYS A 81 4.25 -1.67 -9.48
C LYS A 81 5.32 -1.47 -8.41
N SER A 82 5.15 -2.08 -7.24
CA SER A 82 6.15 -2.04 -6.17
C SER A 82 7.01 -3.29 -6.18
N ASP A 83 8.22 -3.18 -5.65
CA ASP A 83 9.15 -4.29 -5.47
C ASP A 83 9.10 -4.82 -4.03
N VAL A 84 8.87 -3.90 -3.08
CA VAL A 84 8.75 -4.17 -1.65
C VAL A 84 7.42 -3.62 -1.15
N ILE A 85 6.69 -4.44 -0.39
CA ILE A 85 5.53 -3.99 0.38
C ILE A 85 5.91 -3.97 1.85
N LEU A 86 5.89 -2.78 2.44
CA LEU A 86 6.10 -2.57 3.86
C LEU A 86 4.74 -2.47 4.54
N GLY A 87 4.35 -3.47 5.33
CA GLY A 87 3.09 -3.53 6.05
C GLY A 87 3.25 -3.08 7.50
N ASN A 88 2.61 -1.97 7.90
CA ASN A 88 2.49 -1.61 9.30
C ASN A 88 1.40 -2.45 10.00
N LEU A 89 1.84 -3.48 10.71
CA LEU A 89 0.99 -4.43 11.43
C LEU A 89 0.79 -4.06 12.90
N ASP A 90 0.89 -2.78 13.27
CA ASP A 90 0.48 -2.33 14.59
C ASP A 90 -1.02 -2.56 14.82
N GLU A 91 -1.38 -2.92 16.05
CA GLU A 91 -2.75 -3.29 16.40
C GLU A 91 -3.58 -2.06 16.85
N PRO A 92 -4.88 -1.97 16.50
CA PRO A 92 -5.66 -2.95 15.75
C PRO A 92 -5.27 -3.01 14.26
N LEU A 93 -5.28 -4.23 13.71
CA LEU A 93 -4.94 -4.47 12.32
C LEU A 93 -5.98 -3.85 11.38
N ASP A 94 -5.51 -3.25 10.30
CA ASP A 94 -6.32 -2.82 9.16
C ASP A 94 -6.53 -4.01 8.20
N GLU A 95 -7.79 -4.35 7.91
CA GLU A 95 -8.10 -5.43 6.99
C GLU A 95 -7.62 -5.17 5.55
N GLY A 96 -7.64 -3.90 5.10
CA GLY A 96 -7.16 -3.50 3.78
C GLY A 96 -5.68 -3.84 3.60
N LEU A 97 -4.88 -3.47 4.60
CA LEU A 97 -3.45 -3.82 4.66
C LEU A 97 -3.19 -5.32 4.62
N VAL A 98 -3.99 -6.12 5.32
CA VAL A 98 -3.81 -7.59 5.33
C VAL A 98 -4.11 -8.17 3.94
N VAL A 99 -5.10 -7.62 3.24
CA VAL A 99 -5.41 -8.00 1.85
C VAL A 99 -4.26 -7.61 0.92
N GLU A 100 -3.73 -6.40 1.03
CA GLU A 100 -2.60 -5.92 0.22
C GLU A 100 -1.36 -6.80 0.39
N LEU A 101 -0.97 -7.13 1.63
CA LEU A 101 0.15 -8.05 1.91
C LEU A 101 -0.08 -9.43 1.29
N SER A 102 -1.30 -9.95 1.38
CA SER A 102 -1.65 -11.26 0.83
C SER A 102 -1.51 -11.28 -0.70
N TYR A 103 -2.02 -10.25 -1.39
CA TYR A 103 -1.89 -10.12 -2.84
C TYR A 103 -0.44 -9.90 -3.27
N ALA A 104 0.29 -9.07 -2.53
CA ALA A 104 1.71 -8.84 -2.79
C ALA A 104 2.53 -10.12 -2.73
N LYS A 105 2.29 -10.95 -1.72
CA LYS A 105 2.93 -12.26 -1.57
C LYS A 105 2.63 -13.17 -2.76
N MET A 106 1.37 -13.21 -3.20
CA MET A 106 0.98 -13.96 -4.40
C MET A 106 1.73 -13.44 -5.63
N MET A 107 1.87 -12.11 -5.76
CA MET A 107 2.56 -11.43 -6.86
C MET A 107 4.09 -11.50 -6.83
N ASP A 108 4.68 -12.31 -5.93
CA ASP A 108 6.13 -12.48 -5.78
C ASP A 108 6.86 -11.15 -5.47
N LYS A 109 6.17 -10.30 -4.69
CA LYS A 109 6.72 -9.08 -4.10
C LYS A 109 7.35 -9.41 -2.75
N PHE A 110 8.42 -8.71 -2.41
CA PHE A 110 9.04 -8.88 -1.11
C PHE A 110 8.23 -8.15 -0.04
N THR A 111 7.78 -8.88 0.97
CA THR A 111 6.82 -8.40 1.96
C THR A 111 7.50 -8.29 3.32
N ILE A 112 7.47 -7.09 3.91
CA ILE A 112 8.05 -6.81 5.22
C ILE A 112 6.93 -6.43 6.18
N GLY A 113 6.73 -7.22 7.23
CA GLY A 113 5.85 -6.86 8.33
C GLY A 113 6.58 -6.01 9.36
N LEU A 114 6.02 -4.86 9.73
CA LEU A 114 6.50 -3.98 10.78
C LEU A 114 5.54 -4.04 11.98
N ARG A 115 6.08 -4.20 13.19
CA ARG A 115 5.34 -4.02 14.43
C ARG A 115 6.14 -3.18 15.41
N SER A 116 5.54 -2.09 15.89
CA SER A 116 6.09 -1.20 16.92
C SER A 116 5.36 -1.25 18.26
N ASP A 117 4.30 -2.06 18.39
CA ASP A 117 3.47 -2.17 19.61
C ASP A 117 4.29 -2.28 20.91
N VAL A 118 4.11 -1.29 21.77
CA VAL A 118 4.81 -1.16 23.05
C VAL A 118 4.21 -1.99 24.18
N ARG A 119 3.00 -2.54 24.00
CA ARG A 119 2.25 -3.28 25.03
C ARG A 119 2.41 -4.79 24.90
N THR A 120 2.93 -5.28 23.77
CA THR A 120 3.03 -6.71 23.40
C THR A 120 1.82 -7.53 23.91
N PRO A 121 0.61 -7.30 23.40
CA PRO A 121 -0.59 -7.88 24.01
C PRO A 121 -0.76 -9.39 23.76
N TYR A 122 -0.05 -9.99 22.79
CA TYR A 122 -0.18 -11.41 22.43
C TYR A 122 1.17 -12.02 21.98
N GLY A 123 1.45 -13.26 22.43
CA GLY A 123 2.61 -14.10 22.05
C GLY A 123 3.94 -13.80 22.77
N SER A 124 4.95 -14.65 22.56
CA SER A 124 6.30 -14.40 23.07
C SER A 124 7.08 -13.54 22.07
N PRO A 125 7.80 -12.48 22.50
CA PRO A 125 8.79 -11.80 21.67
C PRO A 125 9.86 -12.72 21.10
N GLU A 126 10.05 -13.89 21.72
CA GLU A 126 10.98 -14.94 21.28
C GLU A 126 10.40 -15.85 20.18
N ASP A 127 9.10 -15.77 19.89
CA ASP A 127 8.49 -16.53 18.80
C ASP A 127 8.91 -15.94 17.43
N ASN A 128 8.91 -16.78 16.39
CA ASN A 128 9.32 -16.37 15.03
C ASN A 128 8.55 -15.15 14.49
N LEU A 129 7.29 -14.99 14.90
CA LEU A 129 6.43 -13.87 14.52
C LEU A 129 6.38 -12.76 15.57
N LYS A 130 7.19 -12.85 16.64
CA LYS A 130 7.39 -11.83 17.67
C LYS A 130 6.06 -11.31 18.25
N GLY A 131 5.13 -12.24 18.47
CA GLY A 131 3.79 -11.98 18.98
C GLY A 131 2.75 -11.43 17.99
N MET A 132 3.06 -11.40 16.68
CA MET A 132 2.11 -11.06 15.64
C MET A 132 1.09 -12.18 15.40
N HIS A 133 -0.14 -11.82 15.05
CA HIS A 133 -1.13 -12.77 14.60
C HIS A 133 -0.59 -13.55 13.38
N PHE A 134 -0.71 -14.88 13.39
CA PHE A 134 -0.05 -15.72 12.40
C PHE A 134 -0.57 -15.52 10.96
N PHE A 135 -1.86 -15.24 10.75
CA PHE A 135 -2.40 -14.96 9.40
C PHE A 135 -1.64 -13.87 8.63
N PRO A 136 -1.54 -12.60 9.11
CA PRO A 136 -0.75 -11.59 8.43
C PRO A 136 0.76 -11.86 8.51
N GLY A 137 1.25 -12.43 9.62
CA GLY A 137 2.66 -12.78 9.77
C GLY A 137 3.16 -13.74 8.68
N TYR A 138 2.37 -14.75 8.30
CA TYR A 138 2.71 -15.68 7.22
C TYR A 138 2.61 -15.07 5.82
N GLN A 139 2.03 -13.87 5.67
CA GLN A 139 2.07 -13.14 4.40
C GLN A 139 3.36 -12.34 4.22
N CYS A 140 4.23 -12.30 5.23
CA CYS A 140 5.49 -11.58 5.20
C CYS A 140 6.66 -12.53 4.85
N ASP A 141 7.63 -12.04 4.08
CA ASP A 141 8.94 -12.67 3.90
C ASP A 141 9.82 -12.40 5.12
N GLU A 142 9.78 -11.17 5.62
CA GLU A 142 10.55 -10.72 6.78
C GLU A 142 9.68 -9.99 7.80
N PHE A 143 10.07 -10.07 9.07
CA PHE A 143 9.30 -9.49 10.17
C PHE A 143 10.18 -8.66 11.13
N ILE A 144 9.92 -7.36 11.14
CA ILE A 144 10.58 -6.36 11.99
C ILE A 144 9.67 -6.05 13.17
N SER A 145 10.06 -6.53 14.37
CA SER A 145 9.54 -6.01 15.62
C SER A 145 10.51 -4.97 16.17
N HIS A 146 10.01 -3.78 16.44
CA HIS A 146 10.81 -2.68 16.96
C HIS A 146 10.06 -1.95 18.07
N HIS A 147 10.41 -2.24 19.31
CA HIS A 147 9.82 -1.59 20.47
C HIS A 147 10.18 -0.10 20.52
N MET A 148 9.19 0.79 20.47
CA MET A 148 9.38 2.25 20.40
C MET A 148 8.71 3.00 21.59
N PRO A 149 9.17 2.80 22.84
CA PRO A 149 8.65 3.53 23.99
C PRO A 149 9.09 4.99 23.90
N SER A 150 8.21 5.83 23.40
CA SER A 150 8.48 7.24 23.08
C SER A 150 8.35 8.14 24.31
N LYS A 151 9.42 8.37 25.10
CA LYS A 151 9.35 9.23 26.30
C LYS A 151 9.82 10.67 26.05
N THR A 152 10.82 10.86 25.19
CA THR A 152 11.32 12.20 24.81
C THR A 152 11.28 12.41 23.28
N PRO A 153 11.33 13.67 22.80
CA PRO A 153 11.54 13.94 21.36
C PRO A 153 12.81 13.29 20.79
N GLU A 154 13.92 13.33 21.54
CA GLU A 154 15.20 12.78 21.10
C GLU A 154 15.14 11.26 20.99
N GLU A 155 14.58 10.57 21.98
CA GLU A 155 14.37 9.12 21.95
C GLU A 155 13.47 8.71 20.77
N ARG A 156 12.44 9.51 20.46
CA ARG A 156 11.55 9.25 19.31
C ARG A 156 12.29 9.29 18.00
N GLU A 157 13.17 10.28 17.83
CA GLU A 157 13.96 10.43 16.61
C GLU A 157 14.98 9.30 16.48
N GLU A 158 15.69 8.97 17.56
CA GLU A 158 16.64 7.85 17.59
C GLU A 158 15.96 6.50 17.29
N GLN A 159 14.77 6.27 17.86
CA GLN A 159 13.98 5.07 17.58
C GLN A 159 13.51 5.04 16.12
N MET A 160 13.04 6.16 15.58
CA MET A 160 12.63 6.24 14.18
C MET A 160 13.82 5.95 13.24
N GLU A 161 14.97 6.57 13.46
CA GLU A 161 16.17 6.27 12.65
C GLU A 161 16.62 4.81 12.81
N SER A 162 16.55 4.25 14.02
CA SER A 162 16.84 2.83 14.25
C SER A 162 15.89 1.91 13.49
N LEU A 163 14.60 2.26 13.43
CA LEU A 163 13.61 1.52 12.64
C LEU A 163 13.96 1.56 11.14
N ILE A 164 14.25 2.75 10.62
CA ILE A 164 14.59 2.93 9.20
C ILE A 164 15.86 2.18 8.84
N GLU A 165 16.87 2.16 9.72
CA GLU A 165 18.08 1.37 9.51
C GLU A 165 17.75 -0.12 9.38
N LYS A 166 16.85 -0.65 10.22
CA LYS A 166 16.44 -2.06 10.13
C LYS A 166 15.69 -2.36 8.83
N ILE A 167 14.79 -1.48 8.40
CA ILE A 167 14.06 -1.64 7.13
C ILE A 167 15.06 -1.62 5.97
N ASP A 168 15.95 -0.63 5.93
CA ASP A 168 16.97 -0.47 4.89
C ASP A 168 17.90 -1.69 4.82
N GLN A 169 18.36 -2.19 5.97
CA GLN A 169 19.19 -3.39 6.04
C GLN A 169 18.45 -4.63 5.54
N THR A 170 17.18 -4.81 5.93
CA THR A 170 16.33 -5.94 5.49
C THR A 170 16.18 -5.94 3.97
N ILE A 171 15.93 -4.77 3.36
CA ILE A 171 15.81 -4.64 1.91
C ILE A 171 17.14 -4.93 1.20
N LYS A 172 18.25 -4.47 1.75
CA LYS A 172 19.60 -4.73 1.20
C LYS A 172 19.98 -6.20 1.25
N GLU A 173 19.71 -6.88 2.36
CA GLU A 173 19.99 -8.30 2.57
C GLU A 173 19.15 -9.21 1.67
N ALA A 174 17.91 -8.80 1.37
CA ALA A 174 17.05 -9.52 0.44
C ALA A 174 17.50 -9.40 -1.03
N GLU A 175 18.49 -8.56 -1.33
CA GLU A 175 19.06 -8.34 -2.67
C GLU A 175 17.98 -8.10 -3.75
N ILE A 176 16.96 -7.30 -3.41
CA ILE A 176 15.79 -7.09 -4.28
C ILE A 176 16.20 -6.58 -5.66
N ILE A 177 15.82 -7.33 -6.68
CA ILE A 177 15.97 -6.98 -8.09
C ILE A 177 14.63 -6.42 -8.56
N PRO A 178 14.54 -5.13 -8.94
CA PRO A 178 13.29 -4.58 -9.41
C PRO A 178 12.71 -5.35 -10.61
N LYS A 179 11.44 -5.75 -10.50
CA LYS A 179 10.74 -6.52 -11.54
C LYS A 179 9.74 -5.62 -12.25
N LYS A 180 9.91 -5.46 -13.57
CA LYS A 180 9.02 -4.63 -14.40
C LYS A 180 7.72 -5.31 -14.77
N GLU A 181 7.76 -6.64 -14.83
CA GLU A 181 6.64 -7.47 -15.27
C GLU A 181 6.21 -8.38 -14.13
N LEU A 182 4.90 -8.59 -14.03
CA LEU A 182 4.33 -9.58 -13.12
C LEU A 182 4.56 -11.00 -13.67
N PRO A 183 4.66 -12.02 -12.81
CA PRO A 183 4.75 -13.40 -13.27
C PRO A 183 3.56 -13.84 -14.13
N ASP A 184 3.78 -14.73 -15.10
CA ASP A 184 2.73 -15.23 -16.00
C ASP A 184 1.53 -15.85 -15.26
N TYR A 185 1.78 -16.53 -14.13
CA TYR A 185 0.71 -17.14 -13.33
C TYR A 185 -0.18 -16.09 -12.64
N ILE A 186 0.32 -14.87 -12.45
CA ILE A 186 -0.45 -13.73 -11.93
C ILE A 186 -1.28 -13.11 -13.04
N ILE A 187 -0.66 -12.84 -14.19
CA ILE A 187 -1.34 -12.26 -15.35
C ILE A 187 -2.44 -13.20 -15.87
N SER A 188 -2.24 -14.52 -15.76
CA SER A 188 -3.24 -15.51 -16.15
C SER A 188 -4.29 -15.84 -15.07
N ASN A 189 -4.10 -15.38 -13.83
CA ASN A 189 -5.09 -15.59 -12.77
C ASN A 189 -6.32 -14.70 -13.03
N PRO A 190 -7.52 -15.27 -13.24
CA PRO A 190 -8.69 -14.49 -13.64
C PRO A 190 -9.11 -13.44 -12.60
N ASN A 191 -8.87 -13.69 -11.31
CA ASN A 191 -9.24 -12.77 -10.24
C ASN A 191 -8.30 -11.56 -10.20
N ILE A 192 -7.00 -11.79 -10.39
CA ILE A 192 -6.00 -10.71 -10.40
C ILE A 192 -6.02 -9.98 -11.75
N ASN A 193 -6.10 -10.70 -12.86
CA ASN A 193 -6.19 -10.11 -14.19
C ASN A 193 -7.36 -9.13 -14.28
N SER A 194 -8.54 -9.49 -13.76
CA SER A 194 -9.70 -8.59 -13.74
C SER A 194 -9.41 -7.27 -13.00
N ILE A 195 -8.62 -7.32 -11.91
CA ILE A 195 -8.18 -6.11 -11.18
C ILE A 195 -7.22 -5.28 -12.02
N LEU A 196 -6.25 -5.93 -12.69
CA LEU A 196 -5.28 -5.27 -13.56
C LEU A 196 -5.98 -4.61 -14.77
N GLU A 197 -6.97 -5.27 -15.38
CA GLU A 197 -7.80 -4.71 -16.45
C GLU A 197 -8.55 -3.46 -15.98
N GLY A 198 -9.19 -3.51 -14.81
CA GLY A 198 -9.90 -2.36 -14.24
C GLY A 198 -8.96 -1.17 -13.95
N ALA A 199 -7.77 -1.45 -13.42
CA ALA A 199 -6.75 -0.44 -13.20
C ALA A 199 -6.22 0.15 -14.51
N GLU A 200 -6.04 -0.65 -15.56
CA GLU A 200 -5.62 -0.16 -16.87
C GLU A 200 -6.68 0.79 -17.46
N LEU A 201 -7.96 0.43 -17.39
CA LEU A 201 -9.05 1.29 -17.85
C LEU A 201 -9.04 2.66 -17.15
N LEU A 202 -8.77 2.69 -15.84
CA LEU A 202 -8.83 3.92 -15.05
C LEU A 202 -7.55 4.76 -15.11
N PHE A 203 -6.37 4.13 -15.06
CA PHE A 203 -5.12 4.83 -14.75
C PHE A 203 -4.08 4.83 -15.88
N GLN A 204 -4.30 4.07 -16.96
CA GLN A 204 -3.31 3.94 -18.03
C GLN A 204 -2.93 5.32 -18.60
N ARG A 205 -1.62 5.57 -18.71
CA ARG A 205 -1.02 6.79 -19.31
C ARG A 205 -1.41 8.11 -18.63
N ILE A 206 -1.86 8.08 -17.38
CA ILE A 206 -2.03 9.30 -16.57
C ILE A 206 -0.70 9.57 -15.85
N PRO A 207 0.06 10.64 -16.20
CA PRO A 207 1.40 10.86 -15.65
C PRO A 207 1.40 11.15 -14.14
N GLU A 208 0.39 11.89 -13.67
CA GLU A 208 0.24 12.30 -12.29
C GLU A 208 -1.23 12.15 -11.87
N ILE A 209 -1.56 10.97 -11.33
CA ILE A 209 -2.92 10.58 -10.93
C ILE A 209 -3.50 11.46 -9.82
N HIS A 210 -2.65 12.14 -9.04
CA HIS A 210 -3.06 12.99 -7.92
C HIS A 210 -3.27 14.46 -8.32
N SER A 211 -2.88 14.84 -9.55
CA SER A 211 -3.15 16.18 -10.07
C SER A 211 -4.64 16.38 -10.31
N ARG A 212 -5.09 17.65 -10.31
CA ARG A 212 -6.49 17.99 -10.65
C ARG A 212 -6.88 17.48 -12.04
N GLU A 213 -5.96 17.51 -12.99
CA GLU A 213 -6.15 17.02 -14.36
C GLU A 213 -6.27 15.49 -14.37
N GLY A 214 -5.38 14.79 -13.67
CA GLY A 214 -5.43 13.33 -13.53
C GLY A 214 -6.70 12.85 -12.86
N LEU A 215 -7.15 13.53 -11.80
CA LEU A 215 -8.41 13.23 -11.11
C LEU A 215 -9.63 13.42 -12.02
N GLY A 216 -9.66 14.50 -12.81
CA GLY A 216 -10.73 14.73 -13.79
C GLY A 216 -10.77 13.64 -14.87
N GLU A 217 -9.62 13.23 -15.36
CA GLU A 217 -9.49 12.13 -16.33
C GLU A 217 -9.98 10.79 -15.73
N ILE A 218 -9.57 10.45 -14.50
CA ILE A 218 -10.02 9.24 -13.81
C ILE A 218 -11.55 9.26 -13.64
N ALA A 219 -12.12 10.38 -13.21
CA ALA A 219 -13.56 10.54 -13.05
C ALA A 219 -14.31 10.37 -14.37
N SER A 220 -13.80 10.95 -15.47
CA SER A 220 -14.37 10.77 -16.81
C SER A 220 -14.32 9.30 -17.23
N ARG A 221 -13.16 8.65 -17.09
CA ARG A 221 -12.98 7.24 -17.49
C ARG A 221 -13.84 6.29 -16.68
N TYR A 222 -14.06 6.57 -15.40
CA TYR A 222 -14.96 5.77 -14.58
C TYR A 222 -16.37 5.70 -15.18
N LEU A 223 -16.87 6.81 -15.76
CA LEU A 223 -18.16 6.85 -16.44
C LEU A 223 -18.11 6.16 -17.80
N ASP A 224 -17.08 6.46 -18.59
CA ASP A 224 -16.91 5.91 -19.93
C ASP A 224 -16.84 4.36 -19.92
N TYR A 225 -16.32 3.80 -18.82
CA TYR A 225 -16.17 2.36 -18.62
C TYR A 225 -17.06 1.80 -17.50
N GLU A 226 -18.12 2.48 -17.08
CA GLU A 226 -18.97 2.03 -15.96
C GLU A 226 -19.50 0.61 -16.18
N THR A 227 -19.91 0.29 -17.41
CA THR A 227 -20.44 -1.04 -17.76
C THR A 227 -19.36 -2.13 -17.70
N GLU A 228 -18.17 -1.84 -18.23
CA GLU A 228 -16.99 -2.72 -18.21
C GLU A 228 -16.51 -2.95 -16.78
N LEU A 229 -16.37 -1.89 -15.99
CA LEU A 229 -16.01 -1.94 -14.57
C LEU A 229 -17.06 -2.71 -13.76
N GLY A 230 -18.35 -2.58 -14.07
CA GLY A 230 -19.41 -3.37 -13.48
C GLY A 230 -19.28 -4.88 -13.77
N LYS A 231 -18.95 -5.25 -15.01
CA LYS A 231 -18.67 -6.64 -15.39
C LYS A 231 -17.43 -7.17 -14.67
N ILE A 232 -16.36 -6.39 -14.60
CA ILE A 232 -15.13 -6.72 -13.86
C ILE A 232 -15.45 -6.94 -12.38
N GLY A 233 -16.17 -6.01 -11.76
CA GLY A 233 -16.57 -6.09 -10.35
C GLY A 233 -17.39 -7.35 -10.03
N SER A 234 -18.24 -7.80 -10.96
CA SER A 234 -19.00 -9.05 -10.79
C SER A 234 -18.16 -10.34 -10.85
N LYS A 235 -16.94 -10.29 -11.39
CA LYS A 235 -16.00 -11.41 -11.38
C LYS A 235 -15.18 -11.47 -10.09
N ILE A 236 -15.01 -10.33 -9.42
CA ILE A 236 -14.18 -10.18 -8.21
C ILE A 236 -15.00 -10.42 -6.94
N ARG A 237 -16.34 -10.27 -7.01
CA ARG A 237 -17.28 -10.43 -5.88
C ARG A 237 -18.04 -11.76 -5.90
#